data_AF-C9Z104-F1
#
_entry.id   AF-C9Z104-F1
#
_cell.length_a   1.000
_cell.length_b   1.000
_cell.length_c   1.000
_cell.angle_alpha   90.00
_cell.angle_beta   90.00
_cell.angle_gamma   90.00
#
_symmetry.space_group_name_H-M   'P 1'
#
loop_
_entity.id
_entity.type
_entity.pdbx_description
1 polymer ?
#
loop_
_entity_poly.entity_id
_entity_poly.type
_entity_poly.pdbx_seq_one_letter_code
_entity_poly.pdbx_strand_id
1 'polypeptide(L)'
;MDRMDRTAPTDHGPLAGFTVGVTAARRADELGALLQRRGAAVLHAPALRIVPLADDSELLAATKDLLDQAPDIVVATTAIGFRGWIEAADGWGLGEALLDRLRGVELLARGPKVKGAIRAAGLTEEWSPSSESMAEVLDRLLEQGVEGRRLAIQLHGEPLPGFVESLRAAGAEVVGVPVYRWMPPEDITPMDRLLDAAIGRGLDALTFTSAPAAASLLSRAEDRGLLPELLNALGHDVLPACVGPVTALPLQAHGVDTVQPERFRLGPLVQLLCQELPGRARTLPIAGHRVEIRGHAVLVDGDLRPVPPAGMSLLRALCRRPGWVVPRSDLLKALPGAGRDEHAVETAMARLRTSLGTPKLIQTVVKRGYRLALDPTADTKYDT
;
A
#
# COMPACT_ATOMS: atom_id res chain seq x y z
N MET A 1 8.61 -20.61 -36.87
CA MET A 1 7.78 -21.36 -35.91
C MET A 1 8.65 -21.58 -34.69
N ASP A 2 8.72 -20.53 -33.87
CA ASP A 2 9.80 -20.34 -32.91
C ASP A 2 9.46 -21.02 -31.58
N ARG A 3 10.38 -21.85 -31.09
CA ARG A 3 10.20 -22.64 -29.87
C ARG A 3 10.31 -21.70 -28.68
N MET A 4 9.16 -21.28 -28.17
CA MET A 4 9.02 -20.64 -26.86
C MET A 4 9.63 -21.55 -25.79
N ASP A 5 10.78 -21.15 -25.26
CA ASP A 5 11.52 -21.82 -24.20
C ASP A 5 10.66 -21.81 -22.92
N ARG A 6 9.87 -22.86 -22.74
CA ARG A 6 9.13 -23.12 -21.50
C ARG A 6 10.12 -23.61 -20.46
N THR A 7 10.72 -22.67 -19.73
CA THR A 7 11.37 -22.97 -18.45
C THR A 7 10.44 -23.82 -17.59
N ALA A 8 10.92 -25.00 -17.19
CA ALA A 8 10.17 -25.90 -16.30
C ALA A 8 9.71 -25.13 -15.04
N PRO A 9 8.52 -25.43 -14.48
CA PRO A 9 8.05 -24.76 -13.28
C PRO A 9 9.07 -24.99 -12.16
N THR A 10 9.71 -23.91 -11.71
CA THR A 10 10.64 -24.00 -10.58
C THR A 10 9.85 -24.17 -9.29
N ASP A 11 10.32 -25.07 -8.42
CA ASP A 11 9.61 -25.51 -7.21
C ASP A 11 9.37 -24.38 -6.18
N HIS A 12 10.05 -23.24 -6.34
CA HIS A 12 10.04 -22.11 -5.39
C HIS A 12 9.01 -21.01 -5.72
N GLY A 13 8.39 -21.02 -6.91
CA GLY A 13 7.41 -20.00 -7.32
C GLY A 13 8.01 -18.67 -7.81
N PRO A 14 7.24 -17.84 -8.53
CA PRO A 14 7.76 -16.67 -9.24
C PRO A 14 8.30 -15.56 -8.32
N LEU A 15 7.79 -15.46 -7.08
CA LEU A 15 8.18 -14.44 -6.12
C LEU A 15 9.28 -14.90 -5.15
N ALA A 16 9.85 -16.08 -5.34
CA ALA A 16 10.95 -16.54 -4.50
C ALA A 16 12.12 -15.56 -4.51
N GLY A 17 12.67 -15.27 -3.32
CA GLY A 17 13.78 -14.34 -3.19
C GLY A 17 13.39 -12.86 -3.16
N PHE A 18 12.09 -12.53 -3.26
CA PHE A 18 11.58 -11.18 -3.07
C PHE A 18 10.88 -11.01 -1.72
N THR A 19 10.88 -9.78 -1.21
CA THR A 19 10.19 -9.36 0.00
C THR A 19 9.13 -8.32 -0.34
N VAL A 20 7.88 -8.59 0.02
CA VAL A 20 6.73 -7.71 -0.24
C VAL A 20 6.17 -7.17 1.06
N GLY A 21 6.08 -5.84 1.15
CA GLY A 21 5.41 -5.15 2.24
C GLY A 21 3.89 -5.11 2.07
N VAL A 22 3.15 -5.41 3.13
CA VAL A 22 1.67 -5.40 3.14
C VAL A 22 1.16 -4.36 4.13
N THR A 23 0.51 -3.32 3.62
CA THR A 23 -0.07 -2.22 4.42
C THR A 23 -1.52 -2.45 4.85
N ALA A 24 -2.14 -3.49 4.30
CA ALA A 24 -3.56 -3.78 4.50
C ALA A 24 -3.87 -4.09 5.98
N ALA A 25 -4.97 -3.51 6.46
CA ALA A 25 -5.54 -3.85 7.77
C ALA A 25 -6.59 -4.98 7.67
N ARG A 26 -7.37 -4.99 6.59
CA ARG A 26 -8.38 -6.02 6.30
C ARG A 26 -7.86 -7.00 5.27
N ARG A 27 -8.20 -8.29 5.45
CA ARG A 27 -7.79 -9.39 4.55
C ARG A 27 -6.27 -9.44 4.35
N ALA A 28 -5.51 -8.93 5.33
CA ALA A 28 -4.05 -8.94 5.29
C ALA A 28 -3.51 -10.37 5.25
N ASP A 29 -4.09 -11.27 6.06
CA ASP A 29 -3.72 -12.70 6.08
C ASP A 29 -3.96 -13.36 4.73
N GLU A 30 -5.06 -13.02 4.06
CA GLU A 30 -5.36 -13.55 2.72
C GLU A 30 -4.34 -13.07 1.69
N LEU A 31 -4.03 -11.77 1.68
CA LEU A 31 -3.03 -11.20 0.79
C LEU A 31 -1.64 -11.79 1.08
N GLY A 32 -1.25 -11.85 2.35
CA GLY A 32 0.00 -12.46 2.81
C GLY A 32 0.11 -13.92 2.36
N ALA A 33 -0.94 -14.71 2.56
CA ALA A 33 -0.97 -16.10 2.14
C ALA A 33 -0.92 -16.26 0.61
N LEU A 34 -1.57 -15.38 -0.16
CA LEU A 34 -1.47 -15.37 -1.62
C LEU A 34 -0.02 -15.10 -2.09
N LEU A 35 0.66 -14.15 -1.45
CA LEU A 35 2.06 -13.81 -1.75
C LEU A 35 3.02 -14.93 -1.35
N GLN A 36 2.88 -15.48 -0.15
CA GLN A 36 3.70 -16.57 0.36
C GLN A 36 3.56 -17.84 -0.49
N ARG A 37 2.34 -18.17 -0.96
CA ARG A 37 2.13 -19.29 -1.91
C ARG A 37 2.86 -19.11 -3.25
N ARG A 38 3.27 -17.88 -3.59
CA ARG A 38 4.07 -17.57 -4.79
C ARG A 38 5.56 -17.48 -4.49
N GLY A 39 5.99 -17.68 -3.24
CA GLY A 39 7.40 -17.70 -2.81
C GLY A 39 7.90 -16.42 -2.15
N ALA A 40 7.06 -15.38 -2.02
CA ALA A 40 7.49 -14.11 -1.42
C ALA A 40 7.69 -14.23 0.10
N ALA A 41 8.73 -13.55 0.61
CA ALA A 41 8.73 -13.12 2.01
C ALA A 41 7.74 -11.95 2.19
N VAL A 42 7.01 -11.92 3.30
CA VAL A 42 6.00 -10.89 3.56
C VAL A 42 6.36 -10.13 4.83
N LEU A 43 6.42 -8.80 4.74
CA LEU A 43 6.50 -7.91 5.89
C LEU A 43 5.14 -7.21 6.06
N HIS A 44 4.35 -7.67 7.03
CA HIS A 44 3.04 -7.08 7.32
C HIS A 44 3.18 -5.93 8.32
N ALA A 45 2.57 -4.79 7.98
CA ALA A 45 2.52 -3.60 8.81
C ALA A 45 1.24 -2.82 8.51
N PRO A 46 0.16 -3.03 9.27
CA PRO A 46 -1.12 -2.39 9.01
C PRO A 46 -0.96 -0.87 9.10
N ALA A 47 -1.36 -0.15 8.05
CA ALA A 47 -1.20 1.30 7.99
C ALA A 47 -2.24 2.09 8.76
N LEU A 48 -3.33 1.42 9.12
CA LEU A 48 -4.45 1.99 9.82
C LEU A 48 -5.19 0.88 10.55
N ARG A 49 -6.05 1.27 11.48
CA ARG A 49 -7.12 0.44 12.00
C ARG A 49 -8.44 1.08 11.66
N ILE A 50 -9.44 0.24 11.39
CA ILE A 50 -10.82 0.70 11.22
C ILE A 50 -11.40 0.80 12.61
N VAL A 51 -12.01 1.95 12.92
CA VAL A 51 -12.71 2.14 14.19
C VAL A 51 -14.09 1.48 14.06
N PRO A 52 -14.43 0.49 14.92
CA PRO A 52 -15.80 -0.03 14.98
C PRO A 52 -16.76 1.11 15.35
N LEU A 53 -17.91 1.18 14.70
CA LEU A 53 -18.86 2.29 14.92
C LEU A 53 -19.33 2.40 16.37
N ALA A 54 -19.53 1.27 17.04
CA ALA A 54 -19.93 1.22 18.45
C ALA A 54 -18.87 1.83 19.40
N ASP A 55 -17.61 1.86 18.98
CA ASP A 55 -16.50 2.41 19.77
C ASP A 55 -16.09 3.82 19.28
N ASP A 56 -16.83 4.40 18.32
CA ASP A 56 -16.45 5.66 17.71
C ASP A 56 -16.97 6.86 18.51
N SER A 57 -16.07 7.46 19.30
CA SER A 57 -16.36 8.65 20.10
C SER A 57 -16.79 9.86 19.26
N GLU A 58 -16.32 9.99 18.01
CA GLU A 58 -16.73 11.10 17.14
C GLU A 58 -18.15 10.91 16.62
N LEU A 59 -18.52 9.67 16.26
CA LEU A 59 -19.90 9.34 15.89
C LEU A 59 -20.85 9.52 17.08
N LEU A 60 -20.43 9.12 18.29
CA LEU A 60 -21.19 9.36 19.52
C LEU A 60 -21.37 10.86 19.78
N ALA A 61 -20.31 11.65 19.64
CA ALA A 61 -20.37 13.10 19.82
C ALA A 61 -21.30 13.76 18.80
N ALA A 62 -21.19 13.42 17.51
CA ALA A 62 -22.09 13.92 16.47
C ALA A 62 -23.54 13.49 16.74
N THR A 63 -23.77 12.26 17.21
CA THR A 63 -25.11 11.77 17.56
C THR A 63 -25.70 12.59 18.70
N LYS A 64 -24.94 12.85 19.77
CA LYS A 64 -25.37 13.70 20.88
C LYS A 64 -25.64 15.13 20.44
N ASP A 65 -24.77 15.69 19.61
CA ASP A 65 -24.93 17.03 19.05
C ASP A 65 -26.22 17.17 18.21
N LEU A 66 -26.59 16.14 17.44
CA LEU A 66 -27.86 16.10 16.69
C LEU A 66 -29.07 15.87 17.60
N LEU A 67 -28.90 15.19 18.72
CA LEU A 67 -29.93 15.04 19.73
C LEU A 67 -30.16 16.35 20.49
N ASP A 68 -29.11 17.11 20.79
CA ASP A 68 -29.20 18.40 21.47
C ASP A 68 -29.76 19.48 20.52
N GLN A 69 -29.27 19.52 19.28
CA GLN A 69 -29.67 20.46 18.24
C GLN A 69 -30.07 19.72 16.96
N ALA A 70 -31.39 19.61 16.77
CA ALA A 70 -31.98 18.93 15.62
C ALA A 70 -31.48 19.52 14.30
N PRO A 71 -31.07 18.69 13.32
CA PRO A 71 -30.80 19.16 11.97
C PRO A 71 -32.12 19.47 11.23
N ASP A 72 -32.07 20.37 10.26
CA ASP A 72 -33.16 20.62 9.31
C ASP A 72 -33.19 19.54 8.21
N ILE A 73 -32.02 19.03 7.82
CA ILE A 73 -31.87 17.99 6.79
C ILE A 73 -30.87 16.93 7.25
N VAL A 74 -31.16 15.67 6.97
CA VAL A 74 -30.18 14.56 7.06
C VAL A 74 -29.95 13.95 5.69
N VAL A 75 -28.69 13.87 5.26
CA VAL A 75 -28.31 13.21 4.00
C VAL A 75 -27.64 11.87 4.31
N ALA A 76 -28.34 10.78 4.01
CA ALA A 76 -27.81 9.43 4.10
C ALA A 76 -27.17 9.02 2.76
N THR A 77 -25.92 8.57 2.80
CA THR A 77 -25.12 8.29 1.59
C THR A 77 -24.97 6.80 1.30
N THR A 78 -24.90 5.95 2.32
CA THR A 78 -24.76 4.50 2.17
C THR A 78 -25.67 3.75 3.12
N ALA A 79 -26.24 2.64 2.62
CA ALA A 79 -27.12 1.79 3.41
C ALA A 79 -26.41 1.12 4.60
N ILE A 80 -25.11 0.81 4.45
CA ILE A 80 -24.32 0.21 5.52
C ILE A 80 -23.92 1.24 6.57
N GLY A 81 -23.54 2.45 6.15
CA GLY A 81 -23.21 3.53 7.05
C GLY A 81 -24.41 4.00 7.87
N PHE A 82 -25.56 4.18 7.22
CA PHE A 82 -26.79 4.56 7.92
C PHE A 82 -27.25 3.51 8.94
N ARG A 83 -27.30 2.23 8.55
CA ARG A 83 -27.65 1.14 9.49
C ARG A 83 -26.66 1.06 10.65
N GLY A 84 -25.36 1.12 10.35
CA GLY A 84 -24.33 1.08 11.38
C GLY A 84 -24.40 2.27 12.34
N TRP A 85 -24.84 3.44 11.89
CA TRP A 85 -25.10 4.58 12.77
C TRP A 85 -26.25 4.32 13.74
N ILE A 86 -27.40 3.85 13.24
CA ILE A 86 -28.55 3.51 14.07
C ILE A 86 -28.19 2.40 15.07
N GLU A 87 -27.53 1.33 14.61
CA GLU A 87 -27.08 0.22 15.46
C GLU A 87 -26.08 0.69 16.54
N ALA A 88 -25.17 1.61 16.23
CA ALA A 88 -24.26 2.18 17.21
C ALA A 88 -25.00 3.05 18.24
N ALA A 89 -25.96 3.87 17.78
CA ALA A 89 -26.81 4.68 18.66
C ALA A 89 -27.66 3.82 19.60
N ASP A 90 -28.22 2.71 19.12
CA ASP A 90 -28.90 1.72 19.94
C ASP A 90 -27.96 1.14 21.00
N GLY A 91 -26.73 0.76 20.61
CA GLY A 91 -25.71 0.27 21.53
C GLY A 91 -25.32 1.24 22.64
N TRP A 92 -25.44 2.55 22.38
CA TRP A 92 -25.23 3.61 23.38
C TRP A 92 -26.48 3.97 24.19
N GLY A 93 -27.62 3.33 23.92
CA GLY A 93 -28.91 3.66 24.55
C GLY A 93 -29.53 4.96 24.03
N LEU A 94 -29.08 5.45 22.86
CA LEU A 94 -29.53 6.70 22.23
C LEU A 94 -30.43 6.47 21.00
N GLY A 95 -30.62 5.22 20.58
CA GLY A 95 -31.23 4.90 19.29
C GLY A 95 -32.70 5.32 19.14
N GLU A 96 -33.57 5.03 20.12
CA GLU A 96 -34.96 5.51 20.11
C GLU A 96 -35.04 7.04 20.05
N ALA A 97 -34.24 7.73 20.86
CA ALA A 97 -34.19 9.20 20.85
C ALA A 97 -33.71 9.74 19.49
N LEU A 98 -32.74 9.06 18.87
CA LEU A 98 -32.24 9.43 17.55
C LEU A 98 -33.32 9.21 16.49
N LEU A 99 -33.99 8.06 16.47
CA LEU A 99 -35.07 7.78 15.51
C LEU A 99 -36.23 8.76 15.66
N ASP A 100 -36.65 9.03 16.90
CA ASP A 100 -37.68 10.04 17.20
C ASP A 100 -37.28 11.40 16.66
N ARG A 101 -36.03 11.81 16.86
CA ARG A 101 -35.50 13.07 16.34
C ARG A 101 -35.52 13.10 14.81
N LEU A 102 -35.05 12.04 14.15
CA LEU A 102 -34.97 11.95 12.70
C LEU A 102 -36.34 11.87 11.99
N ARG A 103 -37.41 11.42 12.67
CA ARG A 103 -38.77 11.40 12.07
C ARG A 103 -39.30 12.80 11.73
N GLY A 104 -38.83 13.83 12.43
CA GLY A 104 -39.23 15.22 12.18
C GLY A 104 -38.35 15.98 11.18
N VAL A 105 -37.37 15.32 10.58
CA VAL A 105 -36.33 15.94 9.75
C VAL A 105 -36.50 15.58 8.27
N GLU A 106 -36.18 16.51 7.37
CA GLU A 106 -36.09 16.21 5.93
C GLU A 106 -34.96 15.19 5.68
N LEU A 107 -35.31 13.95 5.37
CA LEU A 107 -34.33 12.88 5.13
C LEU A 107 -34.10 12.68 3.63
N LEU A 108 -32.86 12.89 3.18
CA LEU A 108 -32.44 12.64 1.80
C LEU A 108 -31.62 11.36 1.72
N ALA A 109 -31.90 10.53 0.73
CA ALA A 109 -31.18 9.29 0.49
C ALA A 109 -30.39 9.39 -0.82
N ARG A 110 -29.12 9.00 -0.85
CA ARG A 110 -28.34 9.01 -2.11
C ARG A 110 -28.90 8.03 -3.15
N GLY A 111 -29.53 6.92 -2.75
CA GLY A 111 -30.03 5.95 -3.72
C GLY A 111 -30.90 4.84 -3.14
N PRO A 112 -31.43 3.92 -3.98
CA PRO A 112 -32.42 2.91 -3.60
C PRO A 112 -32.03 2.04 -2.41
N LYS A 113 -30.76 1.64 -2.30
CA LYS A 113 -30.28 0.85 -1.17
C LYS A 113 -30.35 1.64 0.14
N VAL A 114 -30.06 2.94 0.10
CA VAL A 114 -30.11 3.82 1.26
C VAL A 114 -31.56 4.06 1.68
N LYS A 115 -32.46 4.26 0.72
CA LYS A 115 -33.92 4.30 0.97
C LYS A 115 -34.39 3.06 1.72
N GLY A 116 -33.97 1.89 1.26
CA GLY A 116 -34.27 0.63 1.95
C GLY A 116 -33.77 0.60 3.40
N ALA A 117 -32.58 1.12 3.68
CA ALA A 117 -32.04 1.21 5.03
C ALA A 117 -32.81 2.20 5.92
N ILE A 118 -33.16 3.38 5.40
CA ILE A 118 -33.97 4.39 6.10
C ILE A 118 -35.33 3.80 6.48
N ARG A 119 -36.03 3.18 5.53
CA ARG A 119 -37.34 2.56 5.74
C ARG A 119 -37.29 1.38 6.71
N ALA A 120 -36.23 0.58 6.66
CA ALA A 120 -36.03 -0.50 7.62
C ALA A 120 -35.86 0.00 9.06
N ALA A 121 -35.37 1.23 9.24
CA ALA A 121 -35.29 1.90 10.55
C ALA A 121 -36.61 2.60 10.96
N GLY A 122 -37.70 2.41 10.19
CA GLY A 122 -39.00 3.03 10.48
C GLY A 122 -39.09 4.52 10.12
N LEU A 123 -38.16 5.03 9.32
CA LEU A 123 -38.13 6.40 8.81
C LEU A 123 -38.58 6.46 7.35
N THR A 124 -38.92 7.65 6.86
CA THR A 124 -39.27 7.87 5.45
C THR A 124 -38.32 8.90 4.85
N GLU A 125 -37.70 8.60 3.73
CA GLU A 125 -36.98 9.60 2.96
C GLU A 125 -37.94 10.50 2.19
N GLU A 126 -37.62 11.79 2.09
CA GLU A 126 -38.37 12.76 1.31
C GLU A 126 -37.97 12.71 -0.18
N TRP A 127 -36.68 12.50 -0.44
CA TRP A 127 -36.18 12.47 -1.82
C TRP A 127 -34.89 11.64 -1.97
N SER A 128 -34.67 11.17 -3.19
CA SER A 128 -33.46 10.48 -3.63
C SER A 128 -33.20 10.80 -5.10
N PRO A 129 -31.94 11.06 -5.50
CA PRO A 129 -31.60 11.33 -6.88
C PRO A 129 -31.83 10.09 -7.75
N SER A 130 -32.26 10.32 -8.99
CA SER A 130 -32.45 9.22 -9.95
C SER A 130 -31.12 8.65 -10.44
N SER A 131 -30.06 9.48 -10.46
CA SER A 131 -28.70 9.09 -10.87
C SER A 131 -27.90 8.35 -9.79
N GLU A 132 -28.42 8.28 -8.57
CA GLU A 132 -27.69 7.83 -7.38
C GLU A 132 -26.41 8.64 -7.07
N SER A 133 -26.31 9.86 -7.60
CA SER A 133 -25.13 10.73 -7.47
C SER A 133 -25.23 11.69 -6.30
N MET A 134 -24.12 11.88 -5.58
CA MET A 134 -24.01 12.96 -4.59
C MET A 134 -23.93 14.34 -5.21
N ALA A 135 -23.51 14.47 -6.47
CA ALA A 135 -23.52 15.76 -7.17
C ALA A 135 -24.96 16.27 -7.35
N GLU A 136 -25.90 15.40 -7.77
CA GLU A 136 -27.32 15.77 -7.91
C GLU A 136 -27.94 16.15 -6.55
N VAL A 137 -27.51 15.52 -5.44
CA VAL A 137 -27.91 15.92 -4.09
C VAL A 137 -27.38 17.32 -3.75
N LEU A 138 -26.12 17.61 -4.08
CA LEU A 138 -25.52 18.93 -3.83
C LEU A 138 -26.24 20.02 -4.61
N ASP A 139 -26.44 19.81 -5.92
CA ASP A 139 -27.08 20.77 -6.81
C ASP A 139 -28.48 21.11 -6.30
N ARG A 140 -29.28 20.10 -5.97
CA ARG A 140 -30.61 20.29 -5.38
C ARG A 140 -30.56 21.11 -4.09
N LEU A 141 -29.67 20.78 -3.16
CA LEU A 141 -29.56 21.49 -1.88
C LEU A 141 -29.21 22.97 -2.11
N LEU A 142 -28.26 23.25 -3.00
CA LEU A 142 -27.87 24.62 -3.33
C LEU A 142 -28.99 25.39 -4.05
N GLU A 143 -29.73 24.75 -4.95
CA GLU A 143 -30.89 25.34 -5.65
C GLU A 143 -32.05 25.66 -4.69
N GLN A 144 -32.28 24.81 -3.69
CA GLN A 144 -33.32 25.03 -2.68
C GLN A 144 -32.95 26.11 -1.66
N GLY A 145 -31.66 26.39 -1.48
CA GLY A 145 -31.13 27.31 -0.48
C GLY A 145 -30.92 26.63 0.88
N VAL A 146 -29.70 26.78 1.41
CA VAL A 146 -29.27 26.19 2.69
C VAL A 146 -28.79 27.22 3.71
N GLU A 147 -28.90 28.51 3.41
CA GLU A 147 -28.45 29.57 4.32
C GLU A 147 -29.18 29.49 5.67
N GLY A 148 -28.41 29.40 6.76
CA GLY A 148 -28.92 29.27 8.11
C GLY A 148 -29.50 27.89 8.46
N ARG A 149 -29.52 26.94 7.52
CA ARG A 149 -29.98 25.56 7.77
C ARG A 149 -28.86 24.71 8.36
N ARG A 150 -29.22 23.76 9.22
CA ARG A 150 -28.34 22.76 9.83
C ARG A 150 -28.51 21.42 9.14
N LEU A 151 -27.43 20.91 8.55
CA LEU A 151 -27.43 19.66 7.78
C LEU A 151 -26.55 18.60 8.46
N ALA A 152 -27.11 17.42 8.68
CA ALA A 152 -26.36 16.24 9.09
C ALA A 152 -26.01 15.39 7.87
N ILE A 153 -24.72 15.19 7.59
CA ILE A 153 -24.27 14.43 6.42
C ILE A 153 -23.62 13.12 6.88
N GLN A 154 -24.25 11.98 6.59
CA GLN A 154 -23.64 10.67 6.81
C GLN A 154 -22.48 10.48 5.83
N LEU A 155 -21.25 10.62 6.32
CA LEU A 155 -20.05 10.50 5.52
C LEU A 155 -19.79 9.03 5.19
N HIS A 156 -19.48 8.69 3.95
CA HIS A 156 -18.83 7.41 3.63
C HIS A 156 -17.34 7.71 3.48
N GLY A 157 -16.45 6.81 3.92
CA GLY A 157 -15.03 7.12 4.13
C GLY A 157 -14.27 7.80 2.97
N GLU A 158 -14.76 7.76 1.74
CA GLU A 158 -14.19 8.59 0.67
C GLU A 158 -14.62 10.05 0.84
N PRO A 159 -13.70 11.02 0.95
CA PRO A 159 -14.06 12.43 0.93
C PRO A 159 -14.84 12.72 -0.36
N LEU A 160 -15.98 13.40 -0.27
CA LEU A 160 -16.60 14.07 -1.42
C LEU A 160 -15.95 15.44 -1.51
N PRO A 161 -14.90 15.63 -2.34
CA PRO A 161 -14.10 16.85 -2.29
C PRO A 161 -15.00 18.04 -2.61
N GLY A 162 -15.03 19.04 -1.72
CA GLY A 162 -15.80 20.25 -1.91
C GLY A 162 -17.29 20.15 -1.56
N PHE A 163 -17.84 18.98 -1.22
CA PHE A 163 -19.29 18.86 -0.94
C PHE A 163 -19.67 19.60 0.35
N VAL A 164 -18.96 19.31 1.45
CA VAL A 164 -19.19 19.98 2.74
C VAL A 164 -18.79 21.45 2.65
N GLU A 165 -17.71 21.74 1.96
CA GLU A 165 -17.20 23.10 1.76
C GLU A 165 -18.20 23.96 0.97
N SER A 166 -18.82 23.41 -0.08
CA SER A 166 -19.81 24.13 -0.89
C SER A 166 -21.08 24.45 -0.09
N LEU A 167 -21.57 23.51 0.72
CA LEU A 167 -22.72 23.75 1.60
C LEU A 167 -22.43 24.83 2.65
N ARG A 168 -21.24 24.78 3.27
CA ARG A 168 -20.80 25.81 4.23
C ARG A 168 -20.63 27.18 3.55
N ALA A 169 -20.08 27.21 2.34
CA ALA A 169 -19.95 28.45 1.56
C ALA A 169 -21.31 29.06 1.19
N ALA A 170 -22.35 28.24 1.07
CA ALA A 170 -23.74 28.66 0.87
C ALA A 170 -24.46 29.04 2.19
N GLY A 171 -23.74 29.13 3.32
CA GLY A 171 -24.28 29.59 4.60
C GLY A 171 -24.91 28.51 5.48
N ALA A 172 -24.72 27.23 5.15
CA ALA A 172 -25.24 26.13 5.94
C ALA A 172 -24.31 25.76 7.10
N GLU A 173 -24.90 25.37 8.23
CA GLU A 173 -24.21 24.64 9.28
C GLU A 173 -24.16 23.16 8.92
N VAL A 174 -22.98 22.55 8.88
CA VAL A 174 -22.83 21.14 8.46
C VAL A 174 -22.17 20.31 9.54
N VAL A 175 -22.93 19.33 10.05
CA VAL A 175 -22.50 18.28 10.98
C VAL A 175 -22.16 17.04 10.18
N GLY A 176 -20.89 16.63 10.21
CA GLY A 176 -20.47 15.36 9.64
C GLY A 176 -20.80 14.20 10.58
N VAL A 177 -21.42 13.14 10.07
CA VAL A 177 -21.70 11.90 10.80
C VAL A 177 -20.75 10.82 10.26
N PRO A 178 -19.57 10.63 10.89
CA PRO A 178 -18.54 9.74 10.37
C PRO A 178 -18.88 8.28 10.64
N VAL A 179 -19.26 7.53 9.60
CA VAL A 179 -19.61 6.10 9.73
C VAL A 179 -18.61 5.17 9.06
N TYR A 180 -17.40 5.67 8.83
CA TYR A 180 -16.27 4.88 8.34
C TYR A 180 -14.96 5.59 8.67
N ARG A 181 -14.59 5.56 9.96
CA ARG A 181 -13.37 6.21 10.46
C ARG A 181 -12.21 5.23 10.54
N TRP A 182 -11.03 5.73 10.21
CA TRP A 182 -9.76 5.04 10.41
C TRP A 182 -8.88 5.86 11.34
N MET A 183 -8.12 5.14 12.14
CA MET A 183 -7.11 5.71 13.03
C MET A 183 -5.75 5.08 12.72
N PRO A 184 -4.65 5.70 13.15
CA PRO A 184 -3.36 5.02 13.20
C PRO A 184 -3.48 3.65 13.90
N PRO A 185 -2.65 2.67 13.52
CA PRO A 185 -2.59 1.39 14.22
C PRO A 185 -2.25 1.61 15.70
N GLU A 186 -2.74 0.74 16.59
CA GLU A 186 -2.45 0.83 18.03
C GLU A 186 -0.95 0.69 18.33
N ASP A 187 -0.31 -0.25 17.63
CA ASP A 187 1.14 -0.35 17.59
C ASP A 187 1.66 0.20 16.25
N ILE A 188 2.37 1.32 16.32
CA ILE A 188 2.98 1.96 15.15
C ILE A 188 4.32 1.31 14.75
N THR A 189 4.92 0.50 15.63
CA THR A 189 6.25 -0.08 15.42
C THR A 189 6.37 -0.92 14.13
N PRO A 190 5.37 -1.74 13.72
CA PRO A 190 5.42 -2.43 12.43
C PRO A 190 5.53 -1.48 11.25
N MET A 191 4.84 -0.34 11.30
CA MET A 191 4.91 0.68 10.26
C MET A 191 6.30 1.31 10.18
N ASP A 192 6.90 1.62 11.34
CA ASP A 192 8.26 2.17 11.39
C ASP A 192 9.29 1.19 10.81
N ARG A 193 9.15 -0.11 11.12
CA ARG A 193 10.00 -1.16 10.54
C ARG A 193 9.79 -1.31 9.03
N LEU A 194 8.56 -1.16 8.55
CA LEU A 194 8.25 -1.20 7.11
C LEU A 194 8.91 -0.03 6.38
N LEU A 195 8.83 1.18 6.95
CA LEU A 195 9.50 2.37 6.44
C LEU A 195 11.01 2.19 6.38
N ASP A 196 11.61 1.73 7.48
CA ASP A 196 13.05 1.48 7.55
C ASP A 196 13.48 0.42 6.54
N ALA A 197 12.67 -0.63 6.33
CA ALA A 197 12.92 -1.66 5.34
C ALA A 197 12.77 -1.13 3.90
N ALA A 198 11.82 -0.24 3.63
CA ALA A 198 11.67 0.39 2.32
C ALA A 198 12.88 1.27 1.98
N ILE A 199 13.25 2.18 2.89
CA ILE A 199 14.39 3.09 2.74
C ILE A 199 15.71 2.32 2.67
N GLY A 200 15.85 1.27 3.48
CA GLY A 200 17.01 0.38 3.50
C GLY A 200 17.10 -0.58 2.32
N ARG A 201 16.16 -0.53 1.35
CA ARG A 201 16.09 -1.44 0.18
C ARG A 201 16.00 -2.92 0.59
N GLY A 202 15.32 -3.18 1.70
CA GLY A 202 14.97 -4.50 2.22
C GLY A 202 13.63 -5.02 1.70
N LEU A 203 12.86 -4.16 1.02
CA LEU A 203 11.63 -4.51 0.31
C LEU A 203 11.84 -4.39 -1.20
N ASP A 204 11.14 -5.24 -1.96
CA ASP A 204 11.09 -5.18 -3.42
C ASP A 204 9.77 -4.55 -3.90
N ALA A 205 8.70 -4.68 -3.11
CA ALA A 205 7.42 -4.02 -3.36
C ALA A 205 6.70 -3.64 -2.07
N LEU A 206 5.81 -2.65 -2.19
CA LEU A 206 4.83 -2.26 -1.19
C LEU A 206 3.43 -2.34 -1.79
N THR A 207 2.52 -3.01 -1.10
CA THR A 207 1.14 -3.18 -1.55
C THR A 207 0.19 -2.26 -0.79
N PHE A 208 -0.72 -1.63 -1.54
CA PHE A 208 -1.77 -0.77 -1.00
C PHE A 208 -3.13 -1.23 -1.50
N THR A 209 -4.06 -1.43 -0.56
CA THR A 209 -5.44 -1.86 -0.87
C THR A 209 -6.46 -0.75 -0.65
N SER A 210 -6.03 0.43 -0.21
CA SER A 210 -6.88 1.61 -0.02
C SER A 210 -6.04 2.89 -0.01
N ALA A 211 -6.62 4.00 -0.48
CA ALA A 211 -5.96 5.31 -0.47
C ALA A 211 -5.54 5.76 0.96
N PRO A 212 -6.36 5.56 2.01
CA PRO A 212 -5.95 5.91 3.37
C PRO A 212 -4.70 5.17 3.85
N ALA A 213 -4.48 3.92 3.42
CA ALA A 213 -3.26 3.19 3.79
C ALA A 213 -2.00 3.81 3.15
N ALA A 214 -2.11 4.23 1.89
CA ALA A 214 -1.03 4.94 1.20
C ALA A 214 -0.75 6.31 1.85
N ALA A 215 -1.81 7.08 2.13
CA ALA A 215 -1.70 8.36 2.82
C ALA A 215 -1.09 8.22 4.23
N SER A 216 -1.47 7.18 4.98
CA SER A 216 -0.96 6.93 6.34
C SER A 216 0.53 6.58 6.33
N LEU A 217 1.01 5.83 5.34
CA LEU A 217 2.45 5.57 5.18
C LEU A 217 3.23 6.86 4.92
N LEU A 218 2.73 7.71 4.00
CA LEU A 218 3.35 8.99 3.63
C LEU A 218 3.39 9.95 4.82
N SER A 219 2.26 10.12 5.50
CA SER A 219 2.15 10.95 6.71
C SER A 219 3.08 10.45 7.81
N ARG A 220 3.18 9.13 8.02
CA ARG A 220 4.12 8.59 9.01
C ARG A 220 5.58 8.83 8.63
N ALA A 221 5.92 8.79 7.35
CA ALA A 221 7.26 9.13 6.87
C ALA A 221 7.57 10.62 7.11
N GLU A 222 6.58 11.50 6.89
CA GLU A 222 6.69 12.93 7.19
C GLU A 222 6.89 13.20 8.68
N ASP A 223 6.09 12.56 9.55
CA ASP A 223 6.24 12.66 11.02
C ASP A 223 7.65 12.26 11.49
N ARG A 224 8.28 11.31 10.79
CA ARG A 224 9.65 10.84 11.09
C ARG A 224 10.74 11.67 10.40
N GLY A 225 10.38 12.63 9.56
CA GLY A 225 11.33 13.39 8.74
C GLY A 225 12.04 12.56 7.67
N LEU A 226 11.41 11.46 7.22
CA LEU A 226 11.96 10.48 6.26
C LEU A 226 11.21 10.45 4.93
N LEU A 227 10.31 11.40 4.70
CA LEU A 227 9.51 11.46 3.48
C LEU A 227 10.39 11.51 2.20
N PRO A 228 11.43 12.36 2.09
CA PRO A 228 12.27 12.39 0.90
C PRO A 228 12.96 11.05 0.59
N GLU A 229 13.46 10.38 1.62
CA GLU A 229 14.12 9.07 1.51
C GLU A 229 13.13 7.98 1.07
N LEU A 230 11.92 8.00 1.61
CA LEU A 230 10.85 7.09 1.19
C LEU A 230 10.49 7.32 -0.27
N LEU A 231 10.22 8.57 -0.68
CA LEU A 231 9.86 8.90 -2.06
C LEU A 231 10.96 8.47 -3.03
N ASN A 232 12.23 8.69 -2.68
CA ASN A 232 13.36 8.22 -3.48
C ASN A 232 13.39 6.68 -3.61
N ALA A 233 13.11 5.95 -2.52
CA ALA A 233 13.04 4.49 -2.55
C ALA A 233 11.88 3.99 -3.42
N LEU A 234 10.69 4.60 -3.30
CA LEU A 234 9.50 4.24 -4.10
C LEU A 234 9.67 4.57 -5.60
N GLY A 235 10.46 5.60 -5.92
CA GLY A 235 10.75 5.97 -7.32
C GLY A 235 11.69 5.02 -8.06
N HIS A 236 12.48 4.19 -7.35
CA HIS A 236 13.56 3.42 -7.97
C HIS A 236 13.67 1.97 -7.47
N ASP A 237 13.74 1.80 -6.15
CA ASP A 237 14.14 0.53 -5.52
C ASP A 237 12.95 -0.35 -5.12
N VAL A 238 11.84 0.27 -4.68
CA VAL A 238 10.67 -0.43 -4.13
C VAL A 238 9.46 -0.18 -5.01
N LEU A 239 8.87 -1.23 -5.58
CA LEU A 239 7.69 -1.10 -6.44
C LEU A 239 6.41 -0.80 -5.63
N PRO A 240 5.74 0.36 -5.82
CA PRO A 240 4.45 0.61 -5.23
C PRO A 240 3.35 -0.04 -6.08
N ALA A 241 2.63 -1.01 -5.50
CA ALA A 241 1.57 -1.76 -6.16
C ALA A 241 0.21 -1.46 -5.51
N CYS A 242 -0.66 -0.79 -6.25
CA CYS A 242 -1.97 -0.39 -5.78
C CYS A 242 -3.04 -1.34 -6.34
N VAL A 243 -4.06 -1.65 -5.52
CA VAL A 243 -5.17 -2.49 -5.99
C VAL A 243 -5.98 -1.82 -7.12
N GLY A 244 -5.99 -0.49 -7.19
CA GLY A 244 -6.68 0.27 -8.24
C GLY A 244 -6.39 1.78 -8.17
N PRO A 245 -6.95 2.56 -9.12
CA PRO A 245 -6.53 3.95 -9.39
C PRO A 245 -6.78 4.90 -8.22
N VAL A 246 -7.92 4.78 -7.52
CA VAL A 246 -8.20 5.63 -6.33
C VAL A 246 -7.15 5.41 -5.24
N THR A 247 -6.67 4.17 -5.08
CA THR A 247 -5.63 3.85 -4.09
C THR A 247 -4.28 4.47 -4.43
N ALA A 248 -4.00 4.70 -5.72
CA ALA A 248 -2.76 5.29 -6.19
C ALA A 248 -2.69 6.81 -5.99
N LEU A 249 -3.84 7.50 -5.90
CA LEU A 249 -3.89 8.97 -5.86
C LEU A 249 -2.97 9.62 -4.82
N PRO A 250 -2.88 9.15 -3.55
CA PRO A 250 -1.98 9.76 -2.57
C PRO A 250 -0.48 9.66 -2.95
N LEU A 251 -0.08 8.55 -3.59
CA LEU A 251 1.29 8.34 -4.06
C LEU A 251 1.56 9.21 -5.30
N GLN A 252 0.64 9.23 -6.25
CA GLN A 252 0.74 10.03 -7.47
C GLN A 252 0.80 11.54 -7.18
N ALA A 253 0.09 12.02 -6.15
CA ALA A 253 0.18 13.40 -5.69
C ALA A 253 1.59 13.80 -5.23
N HIS A 254 2.44 12.82 -4.89
CA HIS A 254 3.86 13.01 -4.55
C HIS A 254 4.81 12.64 -5.71
N GLY A 255 4.29 12.48 -6.92
CA GLY A 255 5.09 12.11 -8.10
C GLY A 255 5.58 10.66 -8.10
N VAL A 256 4.97 9.78 -7.30
CA VAL A 256 5.32 8.36 -7.25
C VAL A 256 4.47 7.58 -8.25
N ASP A 257 5.14 6.96 -9.22
CA ASP A 257 4.51 6.02 -10.15
C ASP A 257 4.12 4.72 -9.43
N THR A 258 2.98 4.15 -9.84
CA THR A 258 2.45 2.92 -9.24
C THR A 258 2.01 1.95 -10.33
N VAL A 259 2.08 0.65 -10.04
CA VAL A 259 1.44 -0.37 -10.89
C VAL A 259 0.10 -0.79 -10.30
N GLN A 260 -0.83 -1.19 -11.17
CA GLN A 260 -2.16 -1.64 -10.78
C GLN A 260 -2.68 -2.74 -11.71
N PRO A 261 -3.43 -3.73 -11.20
CA PRO A 261 -4.03 -4.75 -12.05
C PRO A 261 -5.25 -4.20 -12.79
N GLU A 262 -5.60 -4.79 -13.94
CA GLU A 262 -6.83 -4.44 -14.67
C GLU A 262 -8.10 -4.70 -13.84
N ARG A 263 -8.07 -5.76 -13.02
CA ARG A 263 -9.15 -6.11 -12.10
C ARG A 263 -8.74 -5.77 -10.68
N PHE A 264 -9.45 -4.84 -10.05
CA PHE A 264 -9.10 -4.29 -8.73
C PHE A 264 -9.42 -5.25 -7.57
N ARG A 265 -8.67 -6.37 -7.50
CA ARG A 265 -8.83 -7.46 -6.53
C ARG A 265 -7.46 -7.99 -6.09
N LEU A 266 -7.41 -8.65 -4.93
CA LEU A 266 -6.15 -9.17 -4.35
C LEU A 266 -5.46 -10.21 -5.24
N GLY A 267 -6.20 -11.16 -5.83
CA GLY A 267 -5.63 -12.18 -6.71
C GLY A 267 -4.89 -11.58 -7.92
N PRO A 268 -5.55 -10.73 -8.74
CA PRO A 268 -4.91 -9.98 -9.83
C PRO A 268 -3.73 -9.11 -9.38
N LEU A 269 -3.80 -8.44 -8.23
CA LEU A 269 -2.67 -7.67 -7.68
C LEU A 269 -1.44 -8.57 -7.44
N VAL A 270 -1.65 -9.77 -6.90
CA VAL A 270 -0.57 -10.75 -6.68
C VAL A 270 -0.05 -11.30 -8.02
N GLN A 271 -0.91 -11.51 -9.01
CA GLN A 271 -0.48 -11.92 -10.35
C GLN A 271 0.39 -10.85 -11.03
N LEU A 272 0.01 -9.57 -10.89
CA LEU A 272 0.81 -8.45 -11.38
C LEU A 272 2.20 -8.45 -10.74
N LEU A 273 2.30 -8.60 -9.41
CA LEU A 273 3.59 -8.69 -8.73
C LEU A 273 4.45 -9.86 -9.22
N CYS A 274 3.82 -11.00 -9.55
CA CYS A 274 4.51 -12.17 -10.12
C CYS A 274 5.12 -11.90 -11.50
N GLN A 275 4.68 -10.85 -12.20
CA GLN A 275 5.23 -10.43 -13.50
C GLN A 275 6.25 -9.31 -13.32
N GLU A 276 5.89 -8.28 -12.56
CA GLU A 276 6.70 -7.07 -12.36
C GLU A 276 8.02 -7.34 -11.63
N LEU A 277 7.99 -8.08 -10.51
CA LEU A 277 9.18 -8.26 -9.67
C LEU A 277 10.28 -9.06 -10.37
N PRO A 278 10.00 -10.23 -11.00
CA PRO A 278 10.99 -10.92 -11.83
C PRO A 278 11.45 -10.07 -13.02
N GLY A 279 10.57 -9.30 -13.66
CA GLY A 279 10.92 -8.42 -14.78
C GLY A 279 11.90 -7.31 -14.41
N ARG A 280 11.89 -6.86 -13.14
CA ARG A 280 12.82 -5.86 -12.59
C ARG A 280 14.14 -6.46 -12.09
N ALA A 281 14.22 -7.78 -11.91
CA ALA A 281 15.41 -8.43 -11.39
C ALA A 281 16.56 -8.37 -12.39
N ARG A 282 17.75 -8.03 -11.89
CA ARG A 282 18.92 -7.92 -12.76
C ARG A 282 19.48 -9.30 -13.07
N THR A 283 19.53 -9.64 -14.35
CA THR A 283 20.19 -10.87 -14.82
C THR A 283 21.54 -10.56 -15.44
N LEU A 284 22.58 -11.32 -15.06
CA LEU A 284 23.94 -11.17 -15.57
C LEU A 284 24.53 -12.55 -15.96
N PRO A 285 25.23 -12.65 -17.10
CA PRO A 285 26.07 -13.81 -17.41
C PRO A 285 27.40 -13.70 -16.65
N ILE A 286 27.65 -14.62 -15.71
CA ILE A 286 28.82 -14.60 -14.84
C ILE A 286 29.46 -15.98 -14.81
N ALA A 287 30.71 -16.09 -15.26
CA ALA A 287 31.50 -17.31 -15.30
C ALA A 287 30.79 -18.50 -15.96
N GLY A 288 30.02 -18.25 -17.03
CA GLY A 288 29.24 -19.26 -17.75
C GLY A 288 27.86 -19.57 -17.14
N HIS A 289 27.46 -18.85 -16.09
CA HIS A 289 26.17 -19.04 -15.41
C HIS A 289 25.23 -17.86 -15.65
N ARG A 290 23.94 -18.14 -15.74
CA ARG A 290 22.89 -17.12 -15.71
C ARG A 290 22.55 -16.80 -14.25
N VAL A 291 22.94 -15.59 -13.81
CA VAL A 291 22.76 -15.14 -12.43
C VAL A 291 21.70 -14.05 -12.36
N GLU A 292 20.55 -14.35 -11.75
CA GLU A 292 19.47 -13.38 -11.51
C GLU A 292 19.47 -12.93 -10.06
N ILE A 293 19.60 -11.62 -9.86
CA ILE A 293 19.75 -10.99 -8.54
C ILE A 293 18.40 -10.46 -8.11
N ARG A 294 17.86 -11.05 -7.04
CA ARG A 294 16.56 -10.69 -6.46
C ARG A 294 16.76 -9.93 -5.13
N GLY A 295 15.69 -9.77 -4.35
CA GLY A 295 15.70 -9.04 -3.09
C GLY A 295 16.67 -9.60 -2.06
N HIS A 296 16.41 -10.81 -1.56
CA HIS A 296 17.19 -11.50 -0.52
C HIS A 296 17.80 -12.83 -0.98
N ALA A 297 17.70 -13.14 -2.26
CA ALA A 297 18.25 -14.36 -2.86
C ALA A 297 18.75 -14.11 -4.28
N VAL A 298 19.43 -15.11 -4.83
CA VAL A 298 19.95 -15.12 -6.20
C VAL A 298 19.51 -16.41 -6.87
N LEU A 299 19.04 -16.36 -8.12
CA LEU A 299 18.94 -17.57 -8.94
C LEU A 299 20.26 -17.77 -9.70
N VAL A 300 20.85 -18.96 -9.58
CA VAL A 300 22.02 -19.37 -10.38
C VAL A 300 21.57 -20.52 -11.25
N ASP A 301 21.46 -20.30 -12.56
CA ASP A 301 20.90 -21.25 -13.55
C ASP A 301 19.51 -21.78 -13.15
N GLY A 302 18.71 -20.93 -12.49
CA GLY A 302 17.38 -21.28 -12.00
C GLY A 302 17.34 -21.85 -10.58
N ASP A 303 18.48 -22.20 -9.97
CA ASP A 303 18.53 -22.65 -8.59
C ASP A 303 18.46 -21.47 -7.62
N LEU A 304 17.48 -21.48 -6.70
CA LEU A 304 17.35 -20.46 -5.67
C LEU A 304 18.45 -20.61 -4.60
N ARG A 305 19.25 -19.55 -4.44
CA ARG A 305 20.33 -19.43 -3.47
C ARG A 305 20.00 -18.29 -2.49
N PRO A 306 19.50 -18.58 -1.27
CA PRO A 306 19.32 -17.56 -0.24
C PRO A 306 20.64 -16.93 0.16
N VAL A 307 20.69 -15.60 0.25
CA VAL A 307 21.91 -14.86 0.56
C VAL A 307 21.68 -13.95 1.78
N PRO A 308 22.53 -14.03 2.81
CA PRO A 308 22.41 -13.15 3.98
C PRO A 308 22.52 -11.66 3.61
N PRO A 309 21.96 -10.73 4.42
CA PRO A 309 21.93 -9.30 4.11
C PRO A 309 23.31 -8.70 3.76
N ALA A 310 24.34 -9.02 4.54
CA ALA A 310 25.71 -8.58 4.26
C ALA A 310 26.22 -9.06 2.89
N GLY A 311 25.92 -10.30 2.52
CA GLY A 311 26.25 -10.85 1.20
C GLY A 311 25.50 -10.15 0.07
N MET A 312 24.20 -9.86 0.25
CA MET A 312 23.42 -9.11 -0.74
C MET A 312 23.94 -7.68 -0.91
N SER A 313 24.34 -7.00 0.16
CA SER A 313 24.96 -5.66 0.06
C SER A 313 26.24 -5.69 -0.76
N LEU A 314 27.13 -6.67 -0.51
CA LEU A 314 28.35 -6.84 -1.29
C LEU A 314 28.04 -7.15 -2.76
N LEU A 315 27.09 -8.05 -3.02
CA LEU A 315 26.69 -8.41 -4.37
C LEU A 315 26.12 -7.20 -5.12
N ARG A 316 25.22 -6.42 -4.51
CA ARG A 316 24.66 -5.19 -5.09
C ARG A 316 25.77 -4.17 -5.40
N ALA A 317 26.74 -4.01 -4.49
CA ALA A 317 27.89 -3.13 -4.72
C ALA A 317 28.73 -3.56 -5.93
N LEU A 318 29.02 -4.85 -6.06
CA LEU A 318 29.72 -5.42 -7.23
C LEU A 318 28.90 -5.26 -8.53
N CYS A 319 27.58 -5.31 -8.44
CA CYS A 319 26.70 -5.18 -9.60
C CYS A 319 26.60 -3.75 -10.11
N ARG A 320 26.87 -2.71 -9.33
CA ARG A 320 26.82 -1.32 -9.82
C ARG A 320 27.66 -1.14 -11.09
N ARG A 321 28.82 -1.82 -11.17
CA ARG A 321 29.69 -1.89 -12.36
C ARG A 321 30.19 -3.32 -12.55
N PRO A 322 29.41 -4.23 -13.17
CA PRO A 322 29.79 -5.64 -13.28
C PRO A 322 31.13 -5.79 -14.01
N GLY A 323 31.96 -6.73 -13.57
CA GLY A 323 33.30 -6.96 -14.12
C GLY A 323 34.39 -6.00 -13.61
N TRP A 324 34.02 -4.87 -12.99
CA TRP A 324 34.99 -3.94 -12.40
C TRP A 324 35.47 -4.43 -11.04
N VAL A 325 36.73 -4.11 -10.71
CA VAL A 325 37.29 -4.37 -9.38
C VAL A 325 36.79 -3.31 -8.41
N VAL A 326 36.06 -3.75 -7.39
CA VAL A 326 35.61 -2.91 -6.28
C VAL A 326 36.58 -3.07 -5.10
N PRO A 327 37.17 -1.97 -4.60
CA PRO A 327 38.06 -1.99 -3.44
C PRO A 327 37.39 -2.51 -2.17
N ARG A 328 38.18 -3.14 -1.27
CA ARG A 328 37.69 -3.60 0.04
C ARG A 328 37.11 -2.45 0.87
N SER A 329 37.75 -1.29 0.84
CA SER A 329 37.29 -0.07 1.52
C SER A 329 35.91 0.40 1.05
N ASP A 330 35.60 0.26 -0.23
CA ASP A 330 34.28 0.63 -0.77
C ASP A 330 33.22 -0.43 -0.47
N LEU A 331 33.60 -1.71 -0.46
CA LEU A 331 32.73 -2.81 -0.02
C LEU A 331 32.42 -2.74 1.48
N LEU A 332 33.38 -2.29 2.29
CA LEU A 332 33.18 -2.07 3.73
C LEU A 332 32.10 -1.02 3.99
N LYS A 333 32.10 0.09 3.23
CA LYS A 333 31.06 1.13 3.31
C LYS A 333 29.66 0.62 2.94
N ALA A 334 29.57 -0.46 2.18
CA ALA A 334 28.30 -1.05 1.75
C ALA A 334 27.73 -2.08 2.75
N LEU A 335 28.54 -2.58 3.68
CA LEU A 335 28.08 -3.59 4.64
C LEU A 335 27.07 -3.00 5.64
N PRO A 336 26.01 -3.73 5.98
CA PRO A 336 25.09 -3.33 7.04
C PRO A 336 25.77 -3.50 8.42
N GLY A 337 25.70 -2.45 9.25
CA GLY A 337 26.32 -2.42 10.58
C GLY A 337 27.74 -1.85 10.61
N ALA A 338 28.21 -1.45 11.80
CA ALA A 338 29.49 -0.78 12.01
C ALA A 338 30.70 -1.73 12.01
N GLY A 339 30.86 -2.57 10.97
CA GLY A 339 32.11 -3.30 10.76
C GLY A 339 33.26 -2.31 10.58
N ARG A 340 34.31 -2.41 11.41
CA ARG A 340 35.38 -1.39 11.48
C ARG A 340 36.62 -1.73 10.66
N ASP A 341 36.71 -2.93 10.08
CA ASP A 341 37.91 -3.38 9.37
C ASP A 341 37.59 -4.22 8.12
N GLU A 342 38.62 -4.43 7.30
CA GLU A 342 38.51 -5.20 6.06
C GLU A 342 38.20 -6.68 6.30
N HIS A 343 38.45 -7.21 7.51
CA HIS A 343 38.17 -8.62 7.84
C HIS A 343 36.66 -8.93 7.80
N ALA A 344 35.82 -7.94 8.11
CA ALA A 344 34.37 -8.04 7.93
C ALA A 344 33.97 -8.30 6.47
N VAL A 345 34.62 -7.62 5.51
CA VAL A 345 34.39 -7.82 4.06
C VAL A 345 34.79 -9.22 3.65
N GLU A 346 35.93 -9.71 4.12
CA GLU A 346 36.42 -11.05 3.76
C GLU A 346 35.49 -12.15 4.28
N THR A 347 35.03 -12.02 5.53
CA THR A 347 34.07 -12.95 6.14
C THR A 347 32.73 -12.95 5.41
N ALA A 348 32.18 -11.76 5.12
CA ALA A 348 30.92 -11.63 4.38
C ALA A 348 31.05 -12.14 2.93
N MET A 349 32.19 -11.91 2.28
CA MET A 349 32.48 -12.41 0.93
C MET A 349 32.61 -13.93 0.89
N ALA A 350 33.25 -14.54 1.89
CA ALA A 350 33.34 -16.00 2.01
C ALA A 350 31.93 -16.61 2.12
N ARG A 351 31.09 -16.06 3.01
CA ARG A 351 29.68 -16.49 3.16
C ARG A 351 28.88 -16.30 1.88
N LEU A 352 29.05 -15.18 1.18
CA LEU A 352 28.40 -14.93 -0.11
C LEU A 352 28.77 -16.01 -1.14
N ARG A 353 30.06 -16.34 -1.30
CA ARG A 353 30.50 -17.40 -2.22
C ARG A 353 29.93 -18.76 -1.85
N THR A 354 29.85 -19.08 -0.56
CA THR A 354 29.23 -20.32 -0.06
C THR A 354 27.75 -20.35 -0.40
N SER A 355 27.00 -19.27 -0.13
CA SER A 355 25.57 -19.16 -0.45
C SER A 355 25.29 -19.34 -1.94
N LEU A 356 26.11 -18.75 -2.82
CA LEU A 356 25.95 -18.84 -4.27
C LEU A 356 26.22 -20.23 -4.85
N GLY A 357 26.90 -21.13 -4.13
CA GLY A 357 27.23 -22.48 -4.60
C GLY A 357 28.33 -22.54 -5.67
N THR A 358 28.64 -21.43 -6.34
CA THR A 358 29.67 -21.33 -7.39
C THR A 358 30.71 -20.26 -7.03
N PRO A 359 31.85 -20.62 -6.41
CA PRO A 359 32.86 -19.65 -5.97
C PRO A 359 33.47 -18.80 -7.09
N LYS A 360 33.48 -19.33 -8.33
CA LYS A 360 34.04 -18.67 -9.52
C LYS A 360 33.27 -17.42 -9.97
N LEU A 361 32.02 -17.25 -9.53
CA LEU A 361 31.19 -16.09 -9.86
C LEU A 361 31.83 -14.77 -9.39
N ILE A 362 32.60 -14.82 -8.29
CA ILE A 362 33.28 -13.66 -7.71
C ILE A 362 34.77 -13.93 -7.65
N GLN A 363 35.56 -13.11 -8.34
CA GLN A 363 37.02 -13.19 -8.35
C GLN A 363 37.64 -12.27 -7.30
N THR A 364 38.64 -12.77 -6.61
CA THR A 364 39.53 -11.94 -5.79
C THR A 364 40.62 -11.39 -6.70
N VAL A 365 40.79 -10.07 -6.72
CA VAL A 365 41.94 -9.42 -7.35
C VAL A 365 42.92 -9.04 -6.25
N VAL A 366 44.04 -9.75 -6.21
CA VAL A 366 45.06 -9.67 -5.15
C VAL A 366 45.45 -8.21 -4.91
N LYS A 367 45.43 -7.79 -3.63
CA LYS A 367 45.69 -6.43 -3.15
C LYS A 367 44.77 -5.32 -3.67
N ARG A 368 43.78 -5.62 -4.53
CA ARG A 368 42.91 -4.60 -5.14
C ARG A 368 41.44 -4.69 -4.74
N GLY A 369 40.91 -5.90 -4.50
CA GLY A 369 39.52 -6.09 -4.07
C GLY A 369 38.84 -7.26 -4.76
N TYR A 370 37.57 -7.10 -5.11
CA TYR A 370 36.73 -8.15 -5.69
C TYR A 370 36.02 -7.69 -6.95
N ARG A 371 35.70 -8.62 -7.86
CA ARG A 371 34.89 -8.35 -9.05
C ARG A 371 34.00 -9.54 -9.39
N LEU A 372 32.90 -9.28 -10.10
CA LEU A 372 32.15 -10.34 -10.78
C LEU A 372 32.94 -10.85 -11.98
N ALA A 373 32.96 -12.16 -12.18
CA ALA A 373 33.54 -12.79 -13.37
C ALA A 373 32.58 -12.65 -14.57
N LEU A 374 32.26 -11.42 -14.95
CA LEU A 374 31.32 -11.13 -16.04
C LEU A 374 31.84 -11.77 -17.34
N ASP A 375 30.98 -12.51 -18.02
CA ASP A 375 31.31 -13.08 -19.32
C ASP A 375 31.32 -11.96 -20.37
N PRO A 376 32.21 -12.03 -21.38
CA PRO A 376 32.19 -11.06 -22.47
C PRO A 376 30.84 -11.13 -23.18
N THR A 377 30.16 -9.98 -23.30
CA THR A 377 28.98 -9.85 -24.15
C THR A 377 29.39 -10.21 -25.57
N ALA A 378 28.77 -11.23 -26.17
CA ALA A 378 28.91 -11.43 -27.60
C ALA A 378 28.34 -10.17 -28.27
N ASP A 379 29.20 -9.37 -28.89
CA ASP A 379 28.75 -8.32 -29.80
C ASP A 379 27.86 -9.00 -30.83
N THR A 380 26.56 -8.70 -30.81
CA THR A 380 25.69 -8.93 -31.95
C THR A 380 26.30 -8.16 -33.10
N LYS A 381 26.99 -8.88 -33.98
CA LYS A 381 27.51 -8.34 -35.24
C LYS A 381 26.38 -7.59 -35.92
N TYR A 382 26.67 -6.36 -36.34
CA TYR A 382 25.87 -5.59 -37.27
C TYR A 382 25.47 -6.48 -38.45
N ASP A 383 24.17 -6.80 -38.57
CA ASP A 383 23.58 -7.19 -39.84
C ASP A 383 23.27 -5.88 -40.59
N THR A 384 24.12 -5.58 -41.57
CA THR A 384 23.91 -4.59 -42.64
C THR A 384 22.70 -4.89 -43.50
#